data_AF-A0AAU3F9Z7-F1
#
_entry.id   AF-A0AAU3F9Z7-F1
#
_cell.length_a   1.000
_cell.length_b   1.000
_cell.length_c   1.000
_cell.angle_alpha   90.00
_cell.angle_beta   90.00
_cell.angle_gamma   90.00
#
_symmetry.space_group_name_H-M   'P 1'
#
loop_
_entity.id
_entity.type
_entity.pdbx_description
1 polymer ?
#
loop_
_entity_poly.entity_id
_entity_poly.type
_entity_poly.pdbx_seq_one_letter_code
_entity_poly.pdbx_strand_id
1 'polypeptide(L)'
;MADAEPTAPLLELLRRLEAVLGIATAPDFTDGHVRWDLYRAATRVEEALPILLRAVSQERDPSLASAVVVEVLERLDPQERAAWVQALDTSVRDFSARRVQELELLEAVDSGHFTTAEIRRTIDSWSNWLQLRIVAASDDREILQLFSELGRTKRIRNTALSSLK
;
A
#
# COMPACT_ATOMS: atom_id res chain seq x y z
N MET A 1 -3.01 3.89 23.75
CA MET A 1 -1.89 2.94 23.65
C MET A 1 -0.64 3.77 23.73
N ALA A 2 0.33 3.43 24.57
CA ALA A 2 1.61 4.12 24.55
C ALA A 2 2.34 3.68 23.27
N ASP A 3 2.79 4.63 22.46
CA ASP A 3 3.56 4.33 21.27
C ASP A 3 4.88 3.68 21.68
N ALA A 4 5.27 2.61 21.00
CA ALA A 4 6.49 1.87 21.34
C ALA A 4 7.70 2.78 21.11
N GLU A 5 8.46 3.05 22.17
CA GLU A 5 9.65 3.91 22.07
C GLU A 5 10.65 3.36 21.04
N PRO A 6 11.15 4.22 20.14
CA PRO A 6 12.10 3.81 19.11
C PRO A 6 13.45 3.44 19.73
N THR A 7 14.09 2.42 19.18
CA THR A 7 15.43 2.00 19.58
C THR A 7 16.50 2.97 19.07
N ALA A 8 17.70 2.94 19.65
CA ALA A 8 18.82 3.75 19.14
C ALA A 8 19.13 3.49 17.64
N PRO A 9 19.14 2.23 17.14
CA PRO A 9 19.24 1.97 15.70
C PRO A 9 18.11 2.58 14.87
N LEU A 10 16.87 2.54 15.36
CA LEU A 10 15.73 3.14 14.65
C LEU A 10 15.83 4.67 14.63
N LEU A 11 16.19 5.30 15.74
CA LEU A 11 16.41 6.75 15.82
C LEU A 11 17.47 7.24 14.82
N GLU A 12 18.54 6.48 14.63
CA GLU A 12 19.56 6.82 13.63
C GLU A 12 19.01 6.75 12.20
N LEU A 13 18.17 5.75 11.88
CA LEU A 13 17.52 5.64 10.57
C LEU A 13 16.51 6.78 10.33
N LEU A 14 15.73 7.14 11.36
CA LEU A 14 14.77 8.25 11.30
C LEU A 14 15.48 9.59 11.01
N ARG A 15 16.59 9.87 11.69
CA ARG A 15 17.41 11.08 11.41
C ARG A 15 17.99 11.10 10.00
N ARG A 16 18.37 9.94 9.48
CA ARG A 16 18.83 9.83 8.08
C ARG A 16 17.71 10.08 7.08
N LEU A 17 16.49 9.60 7.36
CA LEU A 17 15.31 9.91 6.55
C LEU A 17 15.03 11.41 6.56
N GLU A 18 15.06 12.07 7.71
CA GLU A 18 14.92 13.53 7.78
C GLU A 18 15.94 14.27 6.92
N ALA A 19 17.21 13.88 7.03
CA ALA A 19 18.29 14.48 6.26
C ALA A 19 18.09 14.31 4.75
N VAL A 20 17.69 13.12 4.28
CA VAL A 20 17.39 12.86 2.87
C VAL A 20 16.18 13.66 2.39
N LEU A 21 15.15 13.80 3.23
CA LEU A 21 13.94 14.57 2.91
C LEU A 21 14.12 16.08 3.05
N GLY A 22 15.26 16.54 3.55
CA GLY A 22 15.50 17.97 3.82
C GLY A 22 14.58 18.54 4.90
N ILE A 23 14.08 17.69 5.80
CA ILE A 23 13.21 18.10 6.90
C ILE A 23 14.10 18.52 8.07
N ALA A 24 14.09 19.80 8.41
CA ALA A 24 14.88 20.37 9.50
C ALA A 24 14.03 20.56 10.76
N THR A 25 13.34 19.51 11.19
CA THR A 25 12.65 19.49 12.48
C THR A 25 13.52 18.80 13.53
N ALA A 26 13.34 19.14 14.80
CA ALA A 26 13.81 18.32 15.91
C ALA A 26 12.60 17.53 16.45
N PRO A 27 12.11 16.53 15.69
CA PRO A 27 10.85 15.85 16.00
C PRO A 27 10.98 14.97 17.25
N ASP A 28 9.85 14.80 17.92
CA ASP A 28 9.70 13.76 18.94
C ASP A 28 9.32 12.44 18.27
N PHE A 29 10.31 11.58 18.02
CA PHE A 29 10.08 10.26 17.42
C PHE A 29 9.45 9.23 18.36
N THR A 30 9.20 9.58 19.62
CA THR A 30 8.38 8.72 20.48
C THR A 30 6.92 8.73 20.03
N ASP A 31 6.47 9.80 19.38
CA ASP A 31 5.15 9.92 18.77
C ASP A 31 5.06 9.10 17.46
N GLY A 32 4.15 8.13 17.44
CA GLY A 32 3.87 7.28 16.28
C GLY A 32 3.33 8.06 15.09
N HIS A 33 2.60 9.15 15.29
CA HIS A 33 2.10 10.01 14.22
C HIS A 33 3.25 10.78 13.55
N VAL A 34 4.21 11.28 14.32
CA VAL A 34 5.40 11.95 13.80
C VAL A 34 6.23 10.98 12.95
N ARG A 35 6.41 9.75 13.42
CA ARG A 35 7.07 8.69 12.62
C ARG A 35 6.28 8.34 11.36
N TRP A 36 4.96 8.21 11.46
CA TRP A 36 4.09 7.95 10.31
C TRP A 36 4.23 9.00 9.23
N ASP A 37 4.19 10.29 9.59
CA ASP A 37 4.30 11.38 8.62
C ASP A 37 5.67 11.39 7.93
N LEU A 38 6.74 11.12 8.68
CA LEU A 38 8.08 10.97 8.12
C LEU A 38 8.16 9.79 7.15
N TYR A 39 7.68 8.61 7.56
CA TYR A 39 7.69 7.42 6.71
C TYR A 39 6.86 7.62 5.44
N ARG A 40 5.67 8.23 5.56
CA ARG A 40 4.79 8.52 4.43
C ARG A 40 5.39 9.54 3.46
N ALA A 41 6.19 10.49 3.94
CA ALA A 41 6.97 11.36 3.08
C ALA A 41 8.08 10.56 2.35
N ALA A 42 8.77 9.69 3.09
CA ALA A 42 9.84 8.84 2.55
C ALA A 42 9.37 7.86 1.46
N THR A 43 8.12 7.38 1.48
CA THR A 43 7.60 6.48 0.41
C THR A 43 7.55 7.14 -0.98
N ARG A 44 7.75 8.46 -1.07
CA ARG A 44 7.68 9.24 -2.31
C ARG A 44 9.06 9.67 -2.84
N VAL A 45 10.14 9.31 -2.15
CA VAL A 45 11.51 9.71 -2.49
C VAL A 45 12.34 8.45 -2.68
N GLU A 46 12.79 8.20 -3.91
CA GLU A 46 13.48 6.96 -4.29
C GLU A 46 14.74 6.74 -3.46
N GLU A 47 15.52 7.79 -3.23
CA GLU A 47 16.74 7.77 -2.43
C GLU A 47 16.48 7.42 -0.95
N ALA A 48 15.25 7.64 -0.46
CA ALA A 48 14.87 7.32 0.91
C ALA A 48 14.44 5.86 1.08
N LEU A 49 14.05 5.15 0.01
CA LEU A 49 13.47 3.81 0.08
C LEU A 49 14.37 2.77 0.77
N PRO A 50 15.70 2.69 0.49
CA PRO A 50 16.56 1.73 1.17
C PRO A 50 16.69 2.00 2.68
N ILE A 51 16.63 3.27 3.09
CA ILE A 51 16.69 3.67 4.50
C ILE A 51 15.35 3.35 5.17
N LEU A 52 14.24 3.64 4.48
CA LEU A 52 12.89 3.37 4.96
C LEU A 52 12.65 1.87 5.15
N LEU A 53 13.07 1.01 4.22
CA LEU A 53 12.98 -0.43 4.35
C LEU A 53 13.70 -0.94 5.62
N ARG A 54 14.90 -0.41 5.89
CA ARG A 54 15.63 -0.71 7.12
C ARG A 54 14.89 -0.21 8.35
N ALA A 55 14.31 0.99 8.32
CA ALA A 55 13.53 1.53 9.42
C ALA A 55 12.30 0.66 9.72
N VAL A 56 11.56 0.23 8.69
CA VAL A 56 10.42 -0.70 8.81
C VAL A 56 10.84 -1.99 9.52
N SER A 57 12.00 -2.56 9.19
CA SER A 57 12.50 -3.79 9.85
C SER A 57 12.86 -3.62 11.33
N GLN A 58 13.06 -2.37 11.78
CA GLN A 58 13.40 -2.02 13.16
C GLN A 58 12.22 -1.42 13.93
N GLU A 59 11.11 -1.16 13.24
CA GLU A 59 9.92 -0.56 13.83
C GLU A 59 9.24 -1.56 14.77
N ARG A 60 8.98 -1.09 15.99
CA ARG A 60 8.41 -1.90 17.07
C ARG A 60 6.91 -1.83 17.13
N ASP A 61 6.30 -0.83 16.48
CA ASP A 61 4.87 -0.81 16.23
C ASP A 61 4.56 -1.57 14.92
N PRO A 62 4.01 -2.80 15.02
CA PRO A 62 3.73 -3.62 13.83
C PRO A 62 2.66 -3.00 12.94
N SER A 63 1.74 -2.21 13.51
CA SER A 63 0.68 -1.55 12.75
C SER A 63 1.27 -0.42 11.91
N LEU A 64 2.18 0.36 12.50
CA LEU A 64 2.88 1.42 11.80
C LEU A 64 3.76 0.85 10.67
N ALA A 65 4.54 -0.19 10.95
CA ALA A 65 5.37 -0.87 9.96
C ALA A 65 4.52 -1.41 8.78
N SER A 66 3.42 -2.10 9.10
CA SER A 66 2.50 -2.66 8.09
C SER A 66 1.87 -1.56 7.22
N ALA A 67 1.45 -0.45 7.83
CA ALA A 67 0.86 0.69 7.10
C ALA A 67 1.85 1.30 6.09
N VAL A 68 3.12 1.45 6.47
CA VAL A 68 4.17 1.95 5.57
C VAL A 68 4.39 1.01 4.40
N VAL A 69 4.48 -0.30 4.66
CA VAL A 69 4.64 -1.30 3.59
C VAL A 69 3.47 -1.24 2.62
N VAL A 70 2.24 -1.18 3.10
CA VAL A 70 1.07 -1.10 2.22
C VAL A 70 1.08 0.17 1.36
N GLU A 71 1.51 1.31 1.89
CA GLU A 71 1.60 2.58 1.16
C GLU A 71 2.70 2.58 0.09
N VAL A 72 3.83 1.92 0.34
CA VAL A 72 4.94 1.88 -0.62
C VAL A 72 4.74 0.81 -1.70
N LEU A 73 4.07 -0.30 -1.39
CA LEU A 73 3.86 -1.41 -2.34
C LEU A 73 3.22 -0.98 -3.67
N GLU A 74 2.31 0.00 -3.66
CA GLU A 74 1.66 0.51 -4.88
C GLU A 74 2.60 1.27 -5.82
N ARG A 75 3.79 1.65 -5.34
CA ARG A 75 4.79 2.45 -6.07
C ARG A 75 6.02 1.66 -6.48
N LEU A 76 6.23 0.51 -5.85
CA LEU A 76 7.40 -0.33 -6.11
C LEU A 76 7.23 -1.13 -7.38
N ASP A 77 8.38 -1.41 -8.01
CA ASP A 77 8.48 -2.44 -9.01
C ASP A 77 8.07 -3.80 -8.41
N PRO A 78 7.35 -4.66 -9.16
CA PRO A 78 6.87 -5.94 -8.65
C PRO A 78 7.97 -6.81 -8.03
N GLN A 79 9.20 -6.75 -8.56
CA GLN A 79 10.35 -7.52 -8.07
C GLN A 79 10.80 -7.10 -6.66
N GLU A 80 10.52 -5.86 -6.23
CA GLU A 80 10.96 -5.32 -4.95
C GLU A 80 9.96 -5.60 -3.82
N ARG A 81 8.68 -5.81 -4.15
CA ARG A 81 7.58 -5.96 -3.19
C ARG A 81 7.83 -7.06 -2.15
N ALA A 82 8.43 -8.18 -2.57
CA ALA A 82 8.72 -9.30 -1.70
C ALA A 82 9.66 -8.92 -0.55
N ALA A 83 10.68 -8.09 -0.81
CA ALA A 83 11.63 -7.66 0.22
C ALA A 83 10.95 -6.80 1.30
N TRP A 84 10.02 -5.93 0.88
CA TRP A 84 9.25 -5.08 1.82
C TRP A 84 8.30 -5.89 2.70
N VAL A 85 7.63 -6.90 2.15
CA VAL A 85 6.78 -7.80 2.94
C VAL A 85 7.64 -8.62 3.92
N GLN A 86 8.83 -9.07 3.51
CA GLN A 86 9.73 -9.83 4.37
C GLN A 86 10.32 -9.01 5.53
N ALA A 87 10.42 -7.69 5.38
CA ALA A 87 10.87 -6.80 6.45
C ALA A 87 9.88 -6.69 7.63
N LEU A 88 8.62 -7.06 7.43
CA LEU A 88 7.60 -7.04 8.49
C LEU A 88 7.77 -8.21 9.46
N ASP A 89 7.40 -7.95 10.71
CA ASP A 89 7.13 -9.01 11.67
C ASP A 89 6.06 -9.98 11.15
N THR A 90 6.21 -11.26 11.46
CA THR A 90 5.30 -12.32 10.99
C THR A 90 3.85 -12.09 11.40
N SER A 91 3.59 -11.43 12.53
CA SER A 91 2.24 -11.16 13.04
C SER A 91 1.40 -10.22 12.17
N VAL A 92 2.03 -9.41 11.32
CA VAL A 92 1.35 -8.42 10.46
C VAL A 92 1.64 -8.59 8.96
N ARG A 93 2.38 -9.65 8.61
CA ARG A 93 2.85 -9.87 7.23
C ARG A 93 1.72 -10.27 6.27
N ASP A 94 0.74 -11.03 6.74
CA ASP A 94 -0.32 -11.61 5.90
C ASP A 94 -1.13 -10.55 5.15
N PHE A 95 -1.38 -9.41 5.79
CA PHE A 95 -2.13 -8.32 5.15
C PHE A 95 -1.35 -7.73 3.96
N SER A 96 -0.06 -7.46 4.13
CA SER A 96 0.79 -6.94 3.07
C SER A 96 1.04 -7.97 1.97
N ALA A 97 1.19 -9.25 2.32
CA ALA A 97 1.31 -10.33 1.35
C ALA A 97 0.06 -10.46 0.47
N ARG A 98 -1.13 -10.37 1.07
CA ARG A 98 -2.39 -10.30 0.30
C ARG A 98 -2.42 -9.07 -0.59
N ARG A 99 -1.97 -7.91 -0.12
CA ARG A 99 -1.94 -6.68 -0.93
C ARG A 99 -1.04 -6.82 -2.17
N VAL A 100 0.09 -7.52 -2.07
CA VAL A 100 0.94 -7.82 -3.24
C VAL A 100 0.16 -8.61 -4.30
N GLN A 101 -0.55 -9.68 -3.90
CA GLN A 101 -1.38 -10.46 -4.82
C GLN A 101 -2.50 -9.62 -5.45
N GLU A 102 -3.11 -8.73 -4.68
CA GLU A 102 -4.14 -7.83 -5.20
C GLU A 102 -3.56 -6.81 -6.21
N LEU A 103 -2.31 -6.35 -6.02
CA LEU A 103 -1.63 -5.47 -6.97
C LEU A 103 -1.25 -6.18 -8.26
N GLU A 104 -0.75 -7.42 -8.18
CA GLU A 104 -0.47 -8.25 -9.37
C GLU A 104 -1.74 -8.45 -10.21
N LEU A 105 -2.88 -8.67 -9.54
CA LEU A 105 -4.16 -8.82 -10.20
C LEU A 105 -4.67 -7.49 -10.80
N LEU A 106 -4.47 -6.37 -10.10
CA LEU A 106 -4.77 -5.04 -10.63
C LEU A 106 -3.98 -4.77 -11.92
N GLU A 107 -2.68 -5.06 -11.92
CA GLU A 107 -1.80 -4.92 -13.09
C GLU A 107 -2.22 -5.84 -14.24
N ALA A 108 -2.61 -7.08 -13.95
CA ALA A 108 -3.10 -8.02 -14.96
C ALA A 108 -4.41 -7.54 -15.61
N VAL A 109 -5.30 -6.93 -14.83
CA VAL A 109 -6.53 -6.31 -15.35
C VAL A 109 -6.19 -5.08 -16.20
N ASP A 110 -5.33 -4.19 -15.71
CA ASP A 110 -4.94 -2.95 -16.41
C ASP A 110 -4.24 -3.22 -17.75
N SER A 111 -3.39 -4.25 -17.79
CA SER A 111 -2.69 -4.68 -19.01
C SER A 111 -3.55 -5.51 -19.98
N GLY A 112 -4.83 -5.73 -19.68
CA GLY A 112 -5.75 -6.49 -20.53
C GLY A 112 -5.52 -8.00 -20.54
N HIS A 113 -4.71 -8.53 -19.62
CA HIS A 113 -4.49 -9.97 -19.45
C HIS A 113 -5.64 -10.68 -18.72
N PHE A 114 -6.64 -9.93 -18.25
CA PHE A 114 -7.87 -10.46 -17.66
C PHE A 114 -9.06 -10.14 -18.55
N THR A 115 -9.68 -11.17 -19.13
CA THR A 115 -10.90 -11.00 -19.91
C THR A 115 -12.09 -10.65 -19.01
N THR A 116 -13.08 -9.92 -19.53
CA THR A 116 -14.32 -9.60 -18.80
C THR A 116 -15.07 -10.86 -18.32
N ALA A 117 -14.96 -11.97 -19.05
CA ALA A 117 -15.49 -13.27 -18.65
C ALA A 117 -14.74 -13.89 -17.45
N GLU A 118 -13.41 -13.73 -17.37
CA GLU A 118 -12.62 -14.13 -16.21
C GLU A 118 -12.95 -13.28 -15.00
N ILE A 119 -12.99 -11.95 -15.17
CA ILE A 119 -13.38 -11.02 -14.11
C ILE A 119 -14.75 -11.41 -13.55
N ARG A 120 -15.75 -11.63 -14.41
CA ARG A 120 -17.10 -12.03 -13.99
C ARG A 120 -17.10 -13.31 -13.13
N ARG A 121 -16.23 -14.28 -13.43
CA ARG A 121 -16.14 -15.54 -12.67
C ARG A 121 -15.46 -15.37 -11.31
N THR A 122 -14.54 -14.42 -11.18
CA THR A 122 -13.70 -14.29 -9.97
C THR A 122 -14.05 -13.09 -9.07
N ILE A 123 -14.85 -12.14 -9.56
CA ILE A 123 -15.13 -10.86 -8.90
C ILE A 123 -15.61 -11.00 -7.45
N ASP A 124 -16.38 -12.04 -7.12
CA ASP A 124 -16.90 -12.28 -5.77
C ASP A 124 -15.81 -12.60 -4.74
N SER A 125 -14.67 -13.13 -5.20
CA SER A 125 -13.51 -13.41 -4.34
C SER A 125 -12.65 -12.18 -4.06
N TRP A 126 -12.84 -11.10 -4.82
CA TRP A 126 -12.02 -9.90 -4.72
C TRP A 126 -12.40 -9.04 -3.51
N SER A 127 -11.40 -8.39 -2.92
CA SER A 127 -11.64 -7.48 -1.80
C SER A 127 -12.30 -6.18 -2.26
N ASN A 128 -12.97 -5.50 -1.34
CA ASN A 128 -13.52 -4.17 -1.61
C ASN A 128 -12.43 -3.19 -2.05
N TRP A 129 -11.20 -3.33 -1.54
CA TRP A 129 -10.07 -2.50 -1.94
C TRP A 129 -9.72 -2.72 -3.41
N LEU A 130 -9.51 -3.98 -3.81
CA LEU A 130 -9.15 -4.31 -5.19
C LEU A 130 -10.23 -3.86 -6.17
N GLN A 131 -11.50 -4.14 -5.85
CA GLN A 131 -12.62 -3.73 -6.70
C GLN A 131 -12.68 -2.20 -6.86
N LEU A 132 -12.48 -1.43 -5.78
CA LEU A 132 -12.44 0.03 -5.86
C LEU A 132 -11.23 0.54 -6.67
N ARG A 133 -10.08 -0.11 -6.56
CA ARG A 133 -8.87 0.26 -7.32
C ARG A 133 -9.05 0.03 -8.81
N ILE A 134 -9.57 -1.14 -9.20
CA ILE A 134 -9.86 -1.44 -10.62
C ILE A 134 -10.85 -0.41 -11.18
N VAL A 135 -11.94 -0.14 -10.48
CA VAL A 135 -12.93 0.85 -10.94
C VAL A 135 -12.34 2.27 -11.05
N ALA A 136 -11.41 2.63 -10.17
CA ALA A 136 -10.78 3.95 -10.21
C ALA A 136 -9.71 4.09 -11.32
N ALA A 137 -9.08 2.99 -11.73
CA ALA A 137 -8.03 2.97 -12.74
C ALA A 137 -8.53 2.63 -14.16
N SER A 138 -9.71 2.01 -14.29
CA SER A 138 -10.19 1.51 -15.57
C SER A 138 -10.96 2.56 -16.37
N ASP A 139 -10.57 2.73 -17.63
CA ASP A 139 -11.32 3.46 -18.66
C ASP A 139 -12.12 2.51 -19.59
N ASP A 140 -12.04 1.20 -19.35
CA ASP A 140 -12.73 0.19 -20.15
C ASP A 140 -14.23 0.15 -19.77
N ARG A 141 -15.08 0.53 -20.72
CA ARG A 141 -16.53 0.57 -20.53
C ARG A 141 -17.13 -0.79 -20.18
N GLU A 142 -16.61 -1.89 -20.72
CA GLU A 142 -17.11 -3.23 -20.41
C GLU A 142 -16.78 -3.63 -18.96
N ILE A 143 -15.56 -3.33 -18.51
CA ILE A 143 -15.14 -3.54 -17.12
C ILE A 143 -15.99 -2.68 -16.19
N LEU A 144 -16.12 -1.38 -16.46
CA LEU A 144 -16.93 -0.47 -15.64
C LEU A 144 -18.40 -0.90 -15.59
N GLN A 145 -18.97 -1.35 -16.71
CA GLN A 145 -20.33 -1.88 -16.74
C GLN A 145 -20.46 -3.15 -15.87
N LEU A 146 -19.53 -4.09 -16.00
CA LEU A 146 -19.49 -5.30 -15.17
C LEU A 146 -19.44 -4.98 -13.67
N PHE A 147 -18.61 -4.02 -13.27
CA PHE A 147 -18.51 -3.59 -11.87
C PHE A 147 -19.73 -2.82 -11.38
N SER A 148 -20.44 -2.09 -12.25
CA SER A 148 -21.70 -1.43 -11.91
C SER A 148 -22.81 -2.43 -11.57
N GLU A 149 -22.79 -3.61 -12.19
CA GLU A 149 -23.76 -4.70 -11.99
C GLU A 149 -23.37 -5.60 -10.82
N LEU A 150 -22.11 -6.05 -10.78
CA LEU A 150 -21.64 -7.12 -9.90
C LEU A 150 -20.76 -6.65 -8.74
N GLY A 151 -20.43 -5.36 -8.67
CA GLY A 151 -19.60 -4.83 -7.59
C GLY A 151 -20.12 -5.23 -6.21
N ARG A 152 -19.23 -5.70 -5.34
CA ARG A 152 -19.59 -6.34 -4.06
C ARG A 152 -20.40 -5.43 -3.14
N THR A 153 -20.15 -4.12 -3.19
CA THR A 153 -20.85 -3.13 -2.37
C THR A 153 -21.54 -2.09 -3.23
N LYS A 154 -22.58 -1.46 -2.67
CA LYS A 154 -23.27 -0.33 -3.30
C LYS A 154 -22.29 0.81 -3.67
N ARG A 155 -21.27 1.05 -2.83
CA ARG A 155 -20.23 2.05 -3.10
C ARG A 155 -19.50 1.73 -4.40
N ILE A 156 -19.04 0.50 -4.57
CA ILE A 156 -18.31 0.05 -5.78
C ILE A 156 -19.18 0.20 -7.02
N ARG A 157 -20.42 -0.31 -6.98
CA ARG A 157 -21.36 -0.23 -8.10
C ARG A 157 -21.63 1.23 -8.52
N ASN A 158 -21.84 2.12 -7.54
CA ASN A 158 -22.09 3.53 -7.81
C ASN A 158 -20.85 4.26 -8.35
N THR A 159 -19.66 3.95 -7.85
CA THR A 159 -18.41 4.50 -8.39
C THR A 159 -18.26 4.11 -9.85
N ALA A 160 -18.45 2.83 -10.18
CA ALA A 160 -18.33 2.33 -11.55
C ALA A 160 -19.35 2.97 -12.50
N LEU A 161 -20.61 3.08 -12.07
CA LEU A 161 -21.65 3.77 -12.84
C LEU A 161 -21.32 5.25 -13.09
N SER A 162 -20.66 5.91 -12.14
CA SER A 162 -20.28 7.31 -12.28
C SER A 162 -19.14 7.50 -13.27
N SER A 163 -18.22 6.52 -13.38
CA SER A 163 -17.11 6.53 -14.34
C SER A 163 -17.52 6.19 -15.77
N LEU A 164 -18.74 5.69 -16.01
CA LEU A 164 -19.25 5.38 -17.36
C LEU A 164 -19.71 6.60 -18.18
N LYS A 165 -19.75 7.77 -17.55
CA LYS A 165 -20.22 9.03 -18.14
C LYS A 165 -19.19 9.61 -19.08
#